data_AF-A0A439DEF7-F1
#
_entry.id   AF-A0A439DEF7-F1
#
_cell.length_a   1.000
_cell.length_b   1.000
_cell.length_c   1.000
_cell.angle_alpha   90.00
_cell.angle_beta   90.00
_cell.angle_gamma   90.00
#
_symmetry.space_group_name_H-M   'P 1'
#
loop_
_entity.id
_entity.type
_entity.pdbx_description
1 polymer ?
#
loop_
_entity_poly.entity_id
_entity_poly.type
_entity_poly.pdbx_seq_one_letter_code
_entity_poly.pdbx_strand_id
1 'polypeptide(L)'
;MSALASGFSTQSDEANVRDHLLQHRHRKWGFVIYRCTYEADADWARFMAIVSARARDGLESSDAPDILRMHHWRVFDDRKQFDGASKDHVRRHFRSWCASDEAMAEQYRIDSQPVRPDGLDTMLGMTPRYTYCIHVDAESLRSVIHDGPQPPDHDLHGVGWVALIDSHWQMPNPETFDFEGNGLDPETDDPTDEGEVPVEGCRLYEVGWMRMGTQSIGVPAYAFLQRPGLFYAAYQRPPDVWVR
;
A
#
# COMPACT_ATOMS: atom_id res chain seq x y z
N MET A 1 -21.19 37.75 -23.53
CA MET A 1 -19.82 37.34 -23.12
C MET A 1 -19.83 37.05 -21.63
N SER A 2 -20.23 35.82 -21.26
CA SER A 2 -20.14 35.35 -19.87
C SER A 2 -19.09 34.24 -19.86
N ALA A 3 -17.94 34.53 -19.25
CA ALA A 3 -16.89 33.55 -19.05
C ALA A 3 -17.20 32.80 -17.76
N LEU A 4 -17.47 31.49 -17.88
CA LEU A 4 -17.45 30.56 -16.77
C LEU A 4 -16.02 30.47 -16.25
N ALA A 5 -15.77 31.04 -15.08
CA ALA A 5 -14.60 30.70 -14.30
C ALA A 5 -14.86 29.33 -13.67
N SER A 6 -14.48 28.25 -14.37
CA SER A 6 -14.30 26.94 -13.74
C SER A 6 -13.05 27.02 -12.87
N GLY A 7 -13.23 27.40 -11.61
CA GLY A 7 -12.18 27.24 -10.61
C GLY A 7 -11.86 25.76 -10.46
N PHE A 8 -10.67 25.33 -10.89
CA PHE A 8 -10.10 24.08 -10.40
C PHE A 8 -9.86 24.27 -8.91
N SER A 9 -10.78 23.80 -8.08
CA SER A 9 -10.48 23.60 -6.67
C SER A 9 -9.49 22.45 -6.59
N THR A 10 -8.20 22.76 -6.44
CA THR A 10 -7.17 21.76 -6.10
C THR A 10 -7.39 21.39 -4.63
N GLN A 11 -8.27 20.43 -4.40
CA GLN A 11 -8.55 19.86 -3.09
C GLN A 11 -7.27 19.22 -2.51
N SER A 12 -7.03 19.39 -1.21
CA SER A 12 -5.88 18.81 -0.49
C SER A 12 -5.89 17.28 -0.55
N ASP A 13 -4.74 16.64 -0.32
CA ASP A 13 -4.67 15.17 -0.24
C ASP A 13 -5.54 14.65 0.91
N GLU A 14 -5.64 15.37 2.02
CA GLU A 14 -6.49 15.06 3.17
C GLU A 14 -7.97 15.03 2.78
N ALA A 15 -8.43 16.07 2.10
CA ALA A 15 -9.81 16.16 1.66
C ALA A 15 -10.12 15.18 0.51
N ASN A 16 -9.14 14.89 -0.36
CA ASN A 16 -9.25 13.81 -1.37
C ASN A 16 -9.44 12.45 -0.70
N VAL A 17 -8.63 12.13 0.32
CA VAL A 17 -8.76 10.88 1.08
C VAL A 17 -10.13 10.80 1.74
N ARG A 18 -10.56 11.86 2.44
CA ARG A 18 -11.89 11.91 3.07
C ARG A 18 -13.00 11.65 2.08
N ASP A 19 -13.04 12.42 1.00
CA ASP A 19 -14.14 12.40 0.04
C ASP A 19 -14.20 11.05 -0.69
N HIS A 20 -13.05 10.45 -1.01
CA HIS A 20 -12.98 9.10 -1.56
C HIS A 20 -13.50 8.05 -0.57
N LEU A 21 -13.11 8.12 0.70
CA LEU A 21 -13.66 7.22 1.74
C LEU A 21 -15.17 7.36 1.87
N LEU A 22 -15.69 8.59 1.88
CA LEU A 22 -17.13 8.85 1.98
C LEU A 22 -17.90 8.35 0.74
N GLN A 23 -17.34 8.57 -0.46
CA GLN A 23 -17.90 8.07 -1.73
C GLN A 23 -18.04 6.56 -1.73
N HIS A 24 -17.03 5.85 -1.21
CA HIS A 24 -17.01 4.39 -1.10
C HIS A 24 -17.60 3.87 0.24
N ARG A 25 -18.10 4.76 1.10
CA ARG A 25 -18.65 4.44 2.44
C ARG A 25 -17.67 3.66 3.33
N HIS A 26 -16.39 3.87 3.13
CA HIS A 26 -15.33 3.33 3.97
C HIS A 26 -15.15 4.22 5.20
N ARG A 27 -15.00 3.60 6.37
CA ARG A 27 -14.85 4.33 7.65
C ARG A 27 -13.42 4.36 8.17
N LYS A 28 -12.51 3.65 7.50
CA LYS A 28 -11.13 3.47 7.90
C LYS A 28 -10.20 3.76 6.74
N TRP A 29 -9.09 4.43 7.03
CA TRP A 29 -7.92 4.50 6.14
C TRP A 29 -6.66 4.17 6.92
N GLY A 30 -5.54 4.12 6.21
CA GLY A 30 -4.29 3.55 6.70
C GLY A 30 -4.12 2.13 6.18
N PHE A 31 -2.87 1.73 6.06
CA PHE A 31 -2.45 0.44 5.52
C PHE A 31 -2.66 -0.69 6.54
N VAL A 32 -2.59 -1.92 6.03
CA VAL A 32 -2.46 -3.12 6.84
C VAL A 32 -0.98 -3.43 7.01
N ILE A 33 -0.53 -3.66 8.25
CA ILE A 33 0.87 -3.88 8.58
C ILE A 33 1.06 -5.33 9.06
N TYR A 34 2.06 -6.00 8.53
CA TYR A 34 2.50 -7.31 8.96
C TYR A 34 3.82 -7.19 9.70
N ARG A 35 3.83 -7.63 10.96
CA ARG A 35 5.05 -7.81 11.73
C ARG A 35 5.72 -9.11 11.31
N CYS A 36 6.85 -9.02 10.60
CA CYS A 36 7.58 -10.17 10.09
C CYS A 36 8.93 -10.41 10.77
N THR A 37 9.22 -9.66 11.84
CA THR A 37 10.36 -9.89 12.72
C THR A 37 9.95 -9.74 14.18
N TYR A 38 10.51 -10.60 15.03
CA TYR A 38 10.17 -10.72 16.44
C TYR A 38 11.40 -10.73 17.35
N GLU A 39 12.51 -10.18 16.86
CA GLU A 39 13.79 -10.10 17.56
C GLU A 39 13.73 -9.19 18.78
N ALA A 40 13.01 -8.06 18.70
CA ALA A 40 12.86 -7.11 19.79
C ALA A 40 11.46 -6.44 19.82
N ASP A 41 10.68 -6.73 20.87
CA ASP A 41 9.35 -6.13 21.07
C ASP A 41 9.40 -4.62 21.37
N ALA A 42 10.46 -4.16 22.05
CA ALA A 42 10.67 -2.74 22.32
C ALA A 42 10.89 -1.94 21.03
N ASP A 43 11.66 -2.50 20.11
CA ASP A 43 11.93 -1.91 18.80
C ASP A 43 10.67 -1.87 17.95
N TRP A 44 9.86 -2.94 17.98
CA TRP A 44 8.55 -2.95 17.34
C TRP A 44 7.61 -1.87 17.88
N ALA A 45 7.53 -1.71 19.20
CA ALA A 45 6.73 -0.66 19.82
C ALA A 45 7.19 0.74 19.39
N ARG A 46 8.50 0.95 19.32
CA ARG A 46 9.09 2.21 18.84
C ARG A 46 8.82 2.46 17.37
N PHE A 47 8.94 1.44 16.52
CA PHE A 47 8.56 1.51 15.11
C PHE A 47 7.09 1.94 14.95
N MET A 48 6.17 1.28 15.66
CA MET A 48 4.74 1.62 15.61
C MET A 48 4.47 3.06 16.06
N ALA A 49 5.21 3.55 17.06
CA ALA A 49 5.13 4.95 17.50
C ALA A 49 5.60 5.92 16.41
N ILE A 50 6.73 5.64 15.75
CA ILE A 50 7.28 6.48 14.67
C ILE A 50 6.33 6.54 13.48
N VAL A 51 5.91 5.40 12.93
CA VAL A 51 5.03 5.39 11.75
C VAL A 51 3.67 6.00 12.04
N SER A 52 3.17 5.85 13.27
CA SER A 52 1.92 6.47 13.70
C SER A 52 2.04 7.98 13.89
N ALA A 53 3.20 8.48 14.35
CA ALA A 53 3.46 9.91 14.44
C ALA A 53 3.53 10.51 13.03
N ARG A 54 4.31 9.90 12.13
CA ARG A 54 4.45 10.34 10.73
C ARG A 54 3.12 10.30 9.97
N ALA A 55 2.32 9.25 10.14
CA ALA A 55 1.01 9.18 9.47
C ALA A 55 -0.01 10.22 9.97
N ARG A 56 0.17 10.74 11.18
CA ARG A 56 -0.71 11.74 11.80
C ARG A 56 -0.16 13.16 11.71
N ASP A 57 1.03 13.32 11.16
CA ASP A 57 1.70 14.62 11.05
C ASP A 57 0.84 15.60 10.24
N GLY A 58 0.70 16.82 10.74
CA GLY A 58 -0.10 17.89 10.11
C GLY A 58 -1.63 17.69 10.08
N LEU A 59 -2.18 16.51 10.40
CA LEU A 59 -3.60 16.20 10.17
C LEU A 59 -4.56 17.03 11.03
N GLU A 60 -4.19 17.34 12.27
CA GLU A 60 -5.03 18.15 13.17
C GLU A 60 -5.27 19.57 12.64
N SER A 61 -4.29 20.10 11.89
CA SER A 61 -4.33 21.43 11.27
C SER A 61 -4.80 21.44 9.82
N SER A 62 -5.20 20.29 9.27
CA SER A 62 -5.64 20.17 7.88
C SER A 62 -7.06 20.71 7.66
N ASP A 63 -7.48 20.81 6.38
CA ASP A 63 -8.84 21.17 5.97
C ASP A 63 -9.84 19.98 6.01
N ALA A 64 -9.35 18.79 6.38
CA ALA A 64 -10.17 17.59 6.61
C ALA A 64 -9.74 16.86 7.91
N PRO A 65 -9.80 17.52 9.08
CA PRO A 65 -9.27 16.96 10.33
C PRO A 65 -10.03 15.72 10.84
N ASP A 66 -11.22 15.45 10.27
CA ASP A 66 -11.99 14.25 10.55
C ASP A 66 -11.30 12.96 10.08
N ILE A 67 -10.43 13.03 9.06
CA ILE A 67 -9.66 11.86 8.62
C ILE A 67 -8.75 11.34 9.73
N LEU A 68 -8.26 12.19 10.63
CA LEU A 68 -7.46 11.73 11.77
C LEU A 68 -8.21 10.69 12.61
N ARG A 69 -9.54 10.85 12.76
CA ARG A 69 -10.40 9.90 13.50
C ARG A 69 -10.67 8.62 12.72
N MET A 70 -10.55 8.67 11.39
CA MET A 70 -10.72 7.53 10.49
C MET A 70 -9.42 6.74 10.31
N HIS A 71 -8.27 7.24 10.78
CA HIS A 71 -6.98 6.57 10.63
C HIS A 71 -6.89 5.34 11.54
N HIS A 72 -6.64 4.18 10.94
CA HIS A 72 -6.59 2.91 11.64
C HIS A 72 -5.59 1.92 11.02
N TRP A 73 -4.54 1.58 11.78
CA TRP A 73 -3.69 0.45 11.45
C TRP A 73 -4.40 -0.87 11.75
N ARG A 74 -4.49 -1.75 10.76
CA ARG A 74 -4.71 -3.18 11.03
C ARG A 74 -3.34 -3.84 11.11
N VAL A 75 -2.97 -4.37 12.27
CA VAL A 75 -1.67 -5.01 12.46
C VAL A 75 -1.86 -6.52 12.59
N PHE A 76 -1.17 -7.29 11.77
CA PHE A 76 -1.02 -8.74 11.92
C PHE A 76 0.27 -9.03 12.67
N ASP A 77 0.12 -9.45 13.93
CA ASP A 77 1.19 -9.73 14.90
C ASP A 77 0.94 -11.13 15.49
N ASP A 78 1.34 -12.15 14.74
CA ASP A 78 1.31 -13.55 15.14
C ASP A 78 2.64 -14.19 14.76
N ARG A 79 3.52 -14.36 15.74
CA ARG A 79 4.86 -14.94 15.58
C ARG A 79 4.82 -16.29 14.87
N LYS A 80 3.82 -17.14 15.12
CA LYS A 80 3.76 -18.47 14.51
C LYS A 80 3.50 -18.42 13.01
N GLN A 81 2.81 -17.38 12.56
CA GLN A 81 2.44 -17.22 11.16
C GLN A 81 3.43 -16.35 10.39
N PHE A 82 3.96 -15.30 11.04
CA PHE A 82 4.63 -14.22 10.33
C PHE A 82 6.12 -14.05 10.63
N ASP A 83 6.69 -14.75 11.61
CA ASP A 83 8.14 -14.64 11.90
C ASP A 83 8.97 -15.13 10.70
N GLY A 84 9.70 -14.20 10.07
CA GLY A 84 10.44 -14.47 8.84
C GLY A 84 9.58 -14.73 7.61
N ALA A 85 8.27 -14.40 7.63
CA ALA A 85 7.40 -14.66 6.49
C ALA A 85 7.83 -13.88 5.24
N SER A 86 7.80 -14.56 4.10
CA SER A 86 8.09 -13.96 2.79
C SER A 86 6.99 -12.99 2.36
N LYS A 87 7.34 -12.08 1.45
CA LYS A 87 6.38 -11.12 0.87
C LYS A 87 5.29 -11.83 0.09
N ASP A 88 5.58 -12.97 -0.55
CA ASP A 88 4.56 -13.84 -1.17
C ASP A 88 3.57 -14.40 -0.14
N HIS A 89 4.07 -14.93 0.98
CA HIS A 89 3.21 -15.45 2.04
C HIS A 89 2.28 -14.35 2.59
N VAL A 90 2.83 -13.17 2.88
CA VAL A 90 2.06 -12.01 3.34
C VAL A 90 1.04 -11.58 2.29
N ARG A 91 1.41 -11.53 1.00
CA ARG A 91 0.49 -11.19 -0.11
C ARG A 91 -0.70 -12.15 -0.17
N ARG A 92 -0.45 -13.45 -0.07
CA ARG A 92 -1.53 -14.48 -0.05
C ARG A 92 -2.43 -14.34 1.16
N HIS A 93 -1.86 -14.16 2.35
CA HIS A 93 -2.65 -13.93 3.56
C HIS A 93 -3.49 -12.65 3.44
N PHE A 94 -2.90 -11.57 2.92
CA PHE A 94 -3.57 -10.29 2.73
C PHE A 94 -4.78 -10.39 1.80
N ARG A 95 -4.63 -11.05 0.64
CA ARG A 95 -5.77 -11.34 -0.25
C ARG A 95 -6.87 -12.12 0.46
N SER A 96 -6.50 -13.14 1.26
CA SER A 96 -7.46 -13.91 2.04
C SER A 96 -8.18 -13.06 3.09
N TRP A 97 -7.47 -12.15 3.77
CA TRP A 97 -8.08 -11.22 4.71
C TRP A 97 -9.02 -10.24 4.02
N CYS A 98 -8.64 -9.66 2.87
CA CYS A 98 -9.50 -8.76 2.10
C CYS A 98 -10.84 -9.43 1.72
N ALA A 99 -10.85 -10.75 1.51
CA ALA A 99 -12.05 -11.53 1.21
C ALA A 99 -12.83 -12.00 2.46
N SER A 100 -12.33 -11.73 3.68
CA SER A 100 -12.95 -12.18 4.93
C SER A 100 -14.10 -11.27 5.39
N ASP A 101 -15.00 -11.81 6.20
CA ASP A 101 -16.08 -11.03 6.84
C ASP A 101 -15.54 -9.85 7.65
N GLU A 102 -14.34 -9.97 8.23
CA GLU A 102 -13.68 -8.89 8.97
C GLU A 102 -13.42 -7.67 8.07
N ALA A 103 -12.75 -7.87 6.93
CA ALA A 103 -12.46 -6.79 5.99
C ALA A 103 -13.72 -6.28 5.27
N MET A 104 -14.68 -7.18 5.03
CA MET A 104 -15.97 -6.82 4.44
C MET A 104 -16.82 -5.96 5.38
N ALA A 105 -16.75 -6.18 6.70
CA ALA A 105 -17.42 -5.33 7.68
C ALA A 105 -16.87 -3.89 7.72
N GLU A 106 -15.63 -3.68 7.28
CA GLU A 106 -15.04 -2.35 7.12
C GLU A 106 -15.50 -1.64 5.83
N GLN A 107 -16.05 -2.38 4.87
CA GLN A 107 -16.52 -1.95 3.56
C GLN A 107 -18.06 -2.04 3.51
N TYR A 108 -18.73 -1.00 3.98
CA TYR A 108 -20.19 -1.00 4.21
C TYR A 108 -20.97 -1.46 2.97
N ARG A 109 -21.58 -2.67 3.01
CA ARG A 109 -22.56 -3.10 2.00
C ARG A 109 -23.88 -2.39 2.23
N ILE A 110 -24.50 -1.87 1.16
CA ILE A 110 -25.92 -1.54 1.21
C ILE A 110 -26.67 -2.82 0.85
N ASP A 111 -27.35 -3.44 1.82
CA ASP A 111 -28.21 -4.63 1.62
C ASP A 111 -29.39 -4.41 0.64
N SER A 112 -29.48 -3.22 0.03
CA SER A 112 -30.64 -2.73 -0.74
C SER A 112 -30.28 -2.12 -2.10
N GLN A 113 -29.02 -2.14 -2.53
CA GLN A 113 -28.69 -1.74 -3.90
C GLN A 113 -28.73 -2.99 -4.80
N PRO A 114 -29.52 -2.99 -5.89
CA PRO A 114 -29.43 -4.07 -6.86
C PRO A 114 -28.01 -4.09 -7.42
N VAL A 115 -27.43 -5.29 -7.47
CA VAL A 115 -26.19 -5.56 -8.21
C VAL A 115 -26.31 -4.87 -9.55
N ARG A 116 -25.47 -3.86 -9.82
CA ARG A 116 -25.53 -3.20 -11.11
C ARG A 116 -25.23 -4.26 -12.18
N PRO A 117 -26.08 -4.40 -13.22
CA PRO A 117 -25.92 -5.45 -14.23
C PRO A 117 -24.67 -5.27 -15.10
N ASP A 118 -23.95 -4.16 -14.95
CA ASP A 118 -22.68 -3.86 -15.59
C ASP A 118 -21.46 -4.44 -14.85
N GLY A 119 -21.65 -5.12 -13.71
CA GLY A 119 -20.57 -5.69 -12.92
C GLY A 119 -19.75 -4.65 -12.14
N LEU A 120 -20.16 -3.38 -12.12
CA LEU A 120 -19.49 -2.28 -11.41
C LEU A 120 -19.80 -2.23 -9.90
N ASP A 121 -20.43 -3.29 -9.37
CA ASP A 121 -20.54 -3.58 -7.93
C ASP A 121 -19.22 -4.16 -7.37
N THR A 122 -18.21 -4.33 -8.24
CA THR A 122 -16.80 -4.68 -7.97
C THR A 122 -16.00 -3.54 -7.31
N MET A 123 -16.65 -2.51 -6.76
CA MET A 123 -15.98 -1.43 -6.01
C MET A 123 -15.47 -1.83 -4.61
N LEU A 124 -15.62 -3.11 -4.23
CA LEU A 124 -14.90 -3.70 -3.11
C LEU A 124 -13.39 -3.72 -3.45
N GLY A 125 -12.55 -3.20 -2.58
CA GLY A 125 -11.10 -3.28 -2.75
C GLY A 125 -10.38 -2.13 -3.47
N MET A 126 -11.06 -1.03 -3.83
CA MET A 126 -10.43 0.08 -4.57
C MET A 126 -9.70 1.13 -3.71
N THR A 127 -9.70 1.00 -2.39
CA THR A 127 -8.88 1.89 -1.55
C THR A 127 -7.53 1.25 -1.23
N PRO A 128 -6.45 2.04 -1.08
CA PRO A 128 -5.11 1.52 -0.80
C PRO A 128 -5.05 0.50 0.34
N ARG A 129 -5.89 0.67 1.37
CA ARG A 129 -6.05 -0.27 2.50
C ARG A 129 -6.30 -1.73 2.10
N TYR A 130 -6.99 -1.98 1.00
CA TYR A 130 -7.35 -3.33 0.52
C TYR A 130 -6.59 -3.73 -0.74
N THR A 131 -5.78 -2.83 -1.29
CA THR A 131 -4.94 -3.04 -2.47
C THR A 131 -3.49 -3.30 -2.09
N TYR A 132 -2.99 -2.62 -1.06
CA TYR A 132 -1.59 -2.69 -0.63
C TYR A 132 -1.48 -3.01 0.85
N CYS A 133 -0.43 -3.74 1.21
CA CYS A 133 -0.08 -3.98 2.60
C CYS A 133 1.40 -3.72 2.85
N ILE A 134 1.75 -3.52 4.12
CA ILE A 134 3.09 -3.23 4.57
C ILE A 134 3.68 -4.48 5.20
N HIS A 135 4.84 -4.90 4.71
CA HIS A 135 5.67 -5.94 5.29
C HIS A 135 6.85 -5.30 6.03
N VAL A 136 7.08 -5.73 7.27
CA VAL A 136 8.15 -5.21 8.12
C VAL A 136 9.03 -6.37 8.60
N ASP A 137 10.16 -6.56 7.94
CA ASP A 137 11.23 -7.46 8.37
C ASP A 137 12.27 -6.74 9.26
N ALA A 138 13.31 -7.49 9.65
CA ALA A 138 14.40 -6.97 10.47
C ALA A 138 15.16 -5.81 9.81
N GLU A 139 15.31 -5.82 8.48
CA GLU A 139 15.99 -4.75 7.75
C GLU A 139 15.17 -3.46 7.79
N SER A 140 13.88 -3.56 7.45
CA SER A 140 12.93 -2.45 7.50
C SER A 140 12.84 -1.88 8.91
N LEU A 141 12.68 -2.74 9.92
CA LEU A 141 12.58 -2.34 11.33
C LEU A 141 13.84 -1.57 11.76
N ARG A 142 15.03 -2.12 11.49
CA ARG A 142 16.32 -1.48 11.82
C ARG A 142 16.45 -0.12 11.13
N SER A 143 16.12 -0.04 9.84
CA SER A 143 16.23 1.20 9.06
C SER A 143 15.45 2.36 9.70
N VAL A 144 14.25 2.07 10.23
CA VAL A 144 13.37 3.09 10.80
C VAL A 144 13.81 3.53 12.20
N ILE A 145 14.30 2.59 13.02
CA ILE A 145 14.56 2.87 14.44
C ILE A 145 16.03 3.26 14.72
N HIS A 146 16.98 2.81 13.91
CA HIS A 146 18.41 2.99 14.15
C HIS A 146 19.07 3.91 13.12
N ASP A 147 18.64 3.85 11.86
CA ASP A 147 19.32 4.57 10.77
C ASP A 147 18.59 5.88 10.43
N GLY A 148 17.26 5.87 10.43
CA GLY A 148 16.42 6.99 10.01
C GLY A 148 16.26 8.10 11.07
N PRO A 149 15.98 9.35 10.63
CA PRO A 149 15.58 10.44 11.51
C PRO A 149 14.35 10.09 12.37
N GLN A 150 14.33 10.56 13.61
CA GLN A 150 13.25 10.27 14.56
C GLN A 150 12.33 11.50 14.68
N PRO A 151 11.00 11.33 14.76
CA PRO A 151 10.10 12.46 14.98
C PRO A 151 10.54 13.29 16.22
N PRO A 152 10.54 14.64 16.13
CA PRO A 152 9.91 15.46 15.10
C PRO A 152 10.77 15.71 13.84
N ASP A 153 11.97 15.15 13.72
CA ASP A 153 12.79 15.34 12.51
C ASP A 153 12.22 14.58 11.30
N HIS A 154 12.29 15.20 10.13
CA HIS A 154 11.73 14.67 8.89
C HIS A 154 12.74 13.80 8.15
N ASP A 155 12.29 12.64 7.67
CA ASP A 155 13.10 11.72 6.87
C ASP A 155 12.86 11.93 5.37
N LEU A 156 13.44 13.01 4.85
CA LEU A 156 13.24 13.43 3.45
C LEU A 156 13.96 12.54 2.42
N HIS A 157 14.85 11.65 2.88
CA HIS A 157 15.66 10.78 2.02
C HIS A 157 15.20 9.32 2.05
N GLY A 158 14.17 8.99 2.83
CA GLY A 158 13.66 7.63 2.93
C GLY A 158 14.67 6.67 3.55
N VAL A 159 15.47 7.13 4.53
CA VAL A 159 16.43 6.29 5.24
C VAL A 159 15.71 5.18 6.00
N GLY A 160 14.64 5.54 6.72
CA GLY A 160 13.70 4.59 7.30
C GLY A 160 12.62 4.23 6.30
N TRP A 161 12.52 2.96 5.92
CA TRP A 161 11.57 2.48 4.92
C TRP A 161 10.84 1.21 5.37
N VAL A 162 9.74 0.92 4.66
CA VAL A 162 8.97 -0.32 4.79
C VAL A 162 8.69 -0.91 3.41
N ALA A 163 8.45 -2.22 3.31
CA ALA A 163 8.07 -2.84 2.05
C ALA A 163 6.56 -2.66 1.81
N LEU A 164 6.19 -1.87 0.80
CA LEU A 164 4.81 -1.76 0.34
C LEU A 164 4.56 -2.82 -0.73
N ILE A 165 3.74 -3.81 -0.41
CA ILE A 165 3.37 -4.93 -1.28
C ILE A 165 2.12 -4.55 -2.06
N ASP A 166 2.16 -4.69 -3.39
CA ASP A 166 0.95 -4.76 -4.19
C ASP A 166 0.33 -6.15 -4.08
N SER A 167 -0.95 -6.16 -3.70
CA SER A 167 -1.71 -7.39 -3.60
C SER A 167 -2.08 -7.95 -4.96
N HIS A 168 -2.10 -7.21 -6.07
CA HIS A 168 -2.54 -7.73 -7.36
C HIS A 168 -1.41 -8.37 -8.17
N TRP A 169 -0.17 -7.94 -7.95
CA TRP A 169 1.00 -8.53 -8.60
C TRP A 169 1.07 -10.05 -8.43
N GLN A 170 1.37 -10.73 -9.53
CA GLN A 170 1.58 -12.16 -9.59
C GLN A 170 2.77 -12.42 -10.50
N MET A 171 3.62 -13.36 -10.10
CA MET A 171 4.63 -13.89 -11.02
C MET A 171 3.89 -14.46 -12.24
N PRO A 172 4.30 -14.09 -13.47
CA PRO A 172 3.81 -14.72 -14.68
C PRO A 172 3.94 -16.24 -14.59
N ASN A 173 2.91 -16.96 -15.03
CA ASN A 173 2.98 -18.41 -15.19
C ASN A 173 3.20 -18.70 -16.69
N PRO A 174 4.36 -19.25 -17.10
CA PRO A 174 4.64 -19.57 -18.49
C PRO A 174 3.56 -20.43 -19.17
N GLU A 175 2.86 -21.29 -18.43
CA GLU A 175 1.81 -22.14 -19.00
C GLU A 175 0.53 -21.39 -19.38
N THR A 176 0.27 -20.24 -18.74
CA THR A 176 -0.96 -19.46 -18.92
C THR A 176 -0.69 -18.04 -19.39
N PHE A 177 0.57 -17.70 -19.68
CA PHE A 177 0.97 -16.37 -20.09
C PHE A 177 0.52 -16.09 -21.53
N ASP A 178 -0.07 -14.92 -21.76
CA ASP A 178 -0.50 -14.50 -23.09
C ASP A 178 0.68 -13.91 -23.86
N PHE A 179 1.50 -14.78 -24.46
CA PHE A 179 2.68 -14.38 -25.23
C PHE A 179 2.31 -13.45 -26.39
N GLU A 180 1.33 -13.85 -27.21
CA GLU A 180 0.91 -13.08 -28.39
C GLU A 180 0.39 -11.69 -28.01
N GLY A 181 -0.48 -11.61 -26.98
CA GLY A 181 -1.03 -10.34 -26.50
C GLY A 181 0.02 -9.37 -25.93
N ASN A 182 1.16 -9.90 -25.48
CA ASN A 182 2.30 -9.10 -24.99
C ASN A 182 3.41 -8.93 -26.04
N GLY A 183 3.22 -9.44 -27.26
CA GLY A 183 4.21 -9.35 -28.35
C GLY A 183 5.48 -10.17 -28.09
N LEU A 184 5.35 -11.26 -27.35
CA LEU A 184 6.42 -12.18 -27.00
C LEU A 184 6.29 -13.51 -27.75
N ASP A 185 7.40 -14.21 -27.93
CA ASP A 185 7.48 -15.52 -28.58
C ASP A 185 7.66 -16.63 -27.51
N PRO A 186 6.72 -17.59 -27.39
CA PRO A 186 6.79 -18.66 -26.39
C PRO A 186 7.99 -19.60 -26.55
N GLU A 187 8.67 -19.62 -27.70
CA GLU A 187 9.87 -20.45 -27.92
C GLU A 187 11.16 -19.77 -27.47
N THR A 188 11.20 -18.44 -27.40
CA THR A 188 12.44 -17.69 -27.16
C THR A 188 12.39 -16.75 -25.96
N ASP A 189 11.21 -16.27 -25.57
CA ASP A 189 11.02 -15.36 -24.45
C ASP A 189 10.59 -16.12 -23.19
N ASP A 190 11.18 -15.75 -22.05
CA ASP A 190 10.77 -16.23 -20.72
C ASP A 190 9.98 -15.11 -20.02
N PRO A 191 8.66 -15.24 -19.83
CA PRO A 191 7.86 -14.20 -19.21
C PRO A 191 8.16 -14.02 -17.71
N THR A 192 9.00 -14.88 -17.12
CA THR A 192 9.43 -14.79 -15.72
C THR A 192 10.80 -14.14 -15.54
N ASP A 193 11.44 -13.76 -16.64
CA ASP A 193 12.82 -13.27 -16.63
C ASP A 193 13.05 -12.12 -17.64
N GLU A 194 13.16 -10.90 -17.13
CA GLU A 194 13.48 -9.71 -17.93
C GLU A 194 14.99 -9.40 -17.92
N GLY A 195 15.82 -10.32 -17.42
CA GLY A 195 17.26 -10.15 -17.37
C GLY A 195 17.75 -9.39 -16.14
N GLU A 196 16.87 -8.95 -15.24
CA GLU A 196 17.24 -8.08 -14.12
C GLU A 196 18.10 -8.78 -13.05
N VAL A 197 18.77 -7.97 -12.23
CA VAL A 197 19.48 -8.46 -11.04
C VAL A 197 18.44 -9.04 -10.06
N PRO A 198 18.60 -10.30 -9.60
CA PRO A 198 17.58 -10.93 -8.76
C PRO A 198 17.28 -10.15 -7.48
N VAL A 199 15.99 -9.90 -7.22
CA VAL A 199 15.48 -9.41 -5.94
C VAL A 199 14.61 -10.51 -5.36
N GLU A 200 15.07 -11.14 -4.26
CA GLU A 200 14.41 -12.30 -3.67
C GLU A 200 14.16 -13.45 -4.69
N GLY A 201 15.06 -13.57 -5.67
CA GLY A 201 14.96 -14.56 -6.76
C GLY A 201 14.14 -14.11 -7.97
N CYS A 202 13.43 -12.97 -7.91
CA CYS A 202 12.70 -12.42 -9.05
C CYS A 202 13.64 -11.65 -9.98
N ARG A 203 13.63 -11.99 -11.27
CA ARG A 203 14.40 -11.34 -12.35
C ARG A 203 13.56 -10.44 -13.26
N LEU A 204 12.33 -10.16 -12.85
CA LEU A 204 11.51 -9.12 -13.46
C LEU A 204 11.94 -7.74 -12.94
N TYR A 205 11.63 -6.71 -13.72
CA TYR A 205 11.74 -5.32 -13.31
C TYR A 205 10.78 -5.04 -12.15
N GLU A 206 9.53 -5.46 -12.28
CA GLU A 206 8.53 -5.37 -11.22
C GLU A 206 8.47 -6.64 -10.37
N VAL A 207 8.74 -6.51 -9.06
CA VAL A 207 8.76 -7.64 -8.12
C VAL A 207 7.53 -7.70 -7.20
N GLY A 208 6.52 -6.86 -7.49
CA GLY A 208 5.26 -6.80 -6.77
C GLY A 208 5.30 -6.12 -5.42
N TRP A 209 6.38 -5.41 -5.12
CA TRP A 209 6.54 -4.58 -3.94
C TRP A 209 7.64 -3.54 -4.17
N MET A 210 7.60 -2.44 -3.43
CA MET A 210 8.67 -1.43 -3.43
C MET A 210 8.99 -0.98 -2.01
N ARG A 211 10.17 -0.39 -1.81
CA ARG A 211 10.48 0.29 -0.55
C ARG A 211 9.76 1.63 -0.53
N MET A 212 9.00 1.91 0.53
CA MET A 212 8.34 3.19 0.76
C MET A 212 8.96 3.86 1.98
N GLY A 213 9.43 5.10 1.81
CA GLY A 213 9.93 5.92 2.90
C GLY A 213 8.84 6.15 3.95
N THR A 214 9.18 5.97 5.22
CA THR A 214 8.18 6.05 6.30
C THR A 214 7.67 7.47 6.55
N GLN A 215 8.32 8.51 5.99
CA GLN A 215 7.76 9.88 5.96
C GLN A 215 6.49 9.96 5.10
N SER A 216 6.38 9.15 4.06
CA SER A 216 5.28 9.20 3.10
C SER A 216 4.08 8.33 3.51
N ILE A 217 4.22 7.48 4.54
CA ILE A 217 3.24 6.44 4.95
C ILE A 217 1.84 6.98 5.34
N GLY A 218 1.72 8.29 5.55
CA GLY A 218 0.47 8.97 5.87
C GLY A 218 -0.40 9.30 4.65
N VAL A 219 -1.11 10.42 4.74
CA VAL A 219 -2.04 10.88 3.71
C VAL A 219 -1.40 11.04 2.32
N PRO A 220 -0.19 11.59 2.14
CA PRO A 220 0.36 11.82 0.80
C PRO A 220 0.50 10.54 -0.04
N ALA A 221 1.05 9.45 0.52
CA ALA A 221 1.11 8.18 -0.20
C ALA A 221 -0.27 7.54 -0.36
N TYR A 222 -1.11 7.61 0.68
CA TYR A 222 -2.45 7.01 0.62
C TYR A 222 -3.31 7.66 -0.46
N ALA A 223 -3.37 9.00 -0.53
CA ALA A 223 -4.09 9.75 -1.55
C ALA A 223 -3.58 9.43 -2.96
N PHE A 224 -2.27 9.35 -3.13
CA PHE A 224 -1.66 9.01 -4.41
C PHE A 224 -2.03 7.60 -4.87
N LEU A 225 -1.97 6.62 -3.97
CA LEU A 225 -2.23 5.22 -4.29
C LEU A 225 -3.72 4.90 -4.51
N GLN A 226 -4.65 5.83 -4.21
CA GLN A 226 -6.08 5.68 -4.54
C GLN A 226 -6.34 5.67 -6.04
N ARG A 227 -5.43 6.23 -6.84
CA ARG A 227 -5.62 6.34 -8.28
C ARG A 227 -5.09 5.08 -8.97
N PRO A 228 -5.91 4.42 -9.82
CA PRO A 228 -5.46 3.26 -10.58
C PRO A 228 -4.19 3.57 -11.38
N GLY A 229 -3.26 2.62 -11.37
CA GLY A 229 -2.01 2.71 -12.12
C GLY A 229 -0.89 3.50 -11.43
N LEU A 230 -1.17 4.26 -10.36
CA LEU A 230 -0.15 5.12 -9.75
C LEU A 230 0.91 4.36 -8.95
N PHE A 231 0.65 3.13 -8.52
CA PHE A 231 1.71 2.27 -8.00
C PHE A 231 2.82 2.08 -9.04
N TYR A 232 2.48 1.68 -10.27
CA TYR A 232 3.45 1.48 -11.35
C TYR A 232 4.17 2.77 -11.74
N ALA A 233 3.47 3.91 -11.70
CA ALA A 233 4.08 5.21 -11.97
C ALA A 233 5.09 5.65 -10.87
N ALA A 234 4.88 5.23 -9.63
CA ALA A 234 5.80 5.50 -8.52
C ALA A 234 6.84 4.41 -8.30
N TYR A 235 6.66 3.24 -8.92
CA TYR A 235 7.46 2.06 -8.65
C TYR A 235 8.95 2.35 -8.75
N GLN A 236 9.64 2.13 -7.62
CA GLN A 236 11.09 2.12 -7.54
C GLN A 236 11.51 0.68 -7.28
N ARG A 237 12.32 0.12 -8.19
CA ARG A 237 12.83 -1.23 -8.04
C ARG A 237 13.77 -1.28 -6.83
N PRO A 238 13.56 -2.16 -5.84
CA PRO A 238 14.50 -2.30 -4.73
C PRO A 238 15.93 -2.53 -5.24
N PRO A 239 16.96 -1.91 -4.64
CA PRO A 239 16.96 -1.29 -3.31
C PRO A 239 16.53 0.17 -3.23
N ASP A 240 16.11 0.79 -4.34
CA ASP A 240 15.68 2.20 -4.35
C ASP A 240 14.39 2.39 -3.54
N VAL A 241 14.25 3.59 -2.96
CA VAL A 241 13.16 3.94 -2.04
C VAL A 241 12.28 5.01 -2.67
N TRP A 242 10.98 4.73 -2.71
CA TRP A 242 9.99 5.72 -3.07
C TRP A 242 9.72 6.67 -1.90
N VAL A 243 9.92 7.97 -2.14
CA VAL A 243 9.63 9.06 -1.21
C VAL A 243 8.68 10.05 -1.88
N ARG A 244 7.75 10.57 -1.11
CA ARG A 244 6.73 11.55 -1.50
C ARG A 244 6.59 12.62 -0.41
#